data_AF-A0A2S4KSC9-F1
#
_entry.id   AF-A0A2S4KSC9-F1
#
_cell.length_a   1.000
_cell.length_b   1.000
_cell.length_c   1.000
_cell.angle_alpha   90.00
_cell.angle_beta   90.00
_cell.angle_gamma   90.00
#
_symmetry.space_group_name_H-M   'P 1'
#
loop_
_entity.id
_entity.type
_entity.pdbx_description
1 polymer ?
#
loop_
_entity_poly.entity_id
_entity_poly.type
_entity_poly.pdbx_seq_one_letter_code
_entity_poly.pdbx_strand_id
1 'polypeptide(L)'
;MNVSDASTVVFGYFINLTTILGLLTWISILVSHIFFSRGRKTQGLADNMMPYVAPLGVWGSYVALFVCILVGLTNNYDMFTRRNQEPFGVSKYKTFITGYIGIPIFLGLIFGHKLITKSSRVRSSQLDFFTGKDIIDREEDAFLEDRAARDATAQSRMKTTAAWIYKKGFSWLF
;
A
#
# COMPACT_ATOMS: atom_id res chain seq x y z
N MET A 1 35.08 -20.09 -20.22
CA MET A 1 33.73 -19.71 -20.68
C MET A 1 32.78 -20.00 -19.54
N ASN A 2 32.53 -18.99 -18.71
CA ASN A 2 31.95 -19.16 -17.36
C ASN A 2 30.42 -19.00 -17.41
N VAL A 3 29.69 -19.93 -16.78
CA VAL A 3 28.22 -19.92 -16.67
C VAL A 3 27.72 -18.76 -15.78
N SER A 4 28.61 -18.11 -15.02
CA SER A 4 28.28 -16.99 -14.13
C SER A 4 27.85 -15.72 -14.86
N ASP A 5 28.55 -15.33 -15.94
CA ASP A 5 28.44 -13.95 -16.47
C ASP A 5 27.10 -13.72 -17.18
N ALA A 6 26.59 -14.75 -17.87
CA ALA A 6 25.26 -14.71 -18.48
C ALA A 6 24.14 -14.73 -17.42
N SER A 7 24.34 -15.44 -16.31
CA SER A 7 23.36 -15.57 -15.23
C SER A 7 23.17 -14.26 -14.48
N THR A 8 24.25 -13.51 -14.23
CA THR A 8 24.20 -12.19 -13.60
C THR A 8 23.42 -11.18 -14.44
N VAL A 9 23.56 -11.22 -15.76
CA VAL A 9 22.82 -10.35 -16.68
C VAL A 9 21.32 -10.63 -16.64
N VAL A 10 20.92 -11.91 -16.69
CA VAL A 10 19.50 -12.31 -16.63
C VAL A 10 18.88 -11.98 -15.27
N PHE A 11 19.61 -12.19 -14.19
CA PHE A 11 19.17 -11.80 -12.84
C PHE A 11 18.95 -10.28 -12.73
N GLY A 12 19.82 -9.47 -13.34
CA GLY A 12 19.63 -8.03 -13.46
C GLY A 12 18.31 -7.65 -14.15
N TYR A 13 17.92 -8.38 -15.21
CA TYR A 13 16.62 -8.16 -15.85
C TYR A 13 15.44 -8.47 -14.92
N PHE A 14 15.51 -9.53 -14.11
CA PHE A 14 14.48 -9.88 -13.14
C PHE A 14 14.34 -8.85 -12.01
N ILE A 15 15.45 -8.30 -11.52
CA ILE A 15 15.44 -7.24 -10.51
C ILE A 15 14.75 -5.99 -11.07
N ASN A 16 15.13 -5.57 -12.29
CA ASN A 16 14.52 -4.41 -12.93
C ASN A 16 13.01 -4.61 -13.13
N LEU A 17 12.61 -5.78 -13.65
CA LEU A 17 11.21 -6.13 -13.86
C LEU A 17 10.41 -6.07 -12.55
N THR A 18 10.89 -6.73 -11.50
CA THR A 18 10.22 -6.75 -10.18
C THR A 18 10.08 -5.36 -9.58
N THR A 19 11.11 -4.52 -9.74
CA THR A 19 11.11 -3.15 -9.23
C THR A 19 10.02 -2.30 -9.88
N ILE A 20 9.84 -2.40 -11.21
CA ILE A 20 8.81 -1.67 -11.94
C ILE A 20 7.41 -2.18 -11.57
N LEU A 21 7.23 -3.50 -11.48
CA LEU A 21 5.95 -4.09 -11.09
C LEU A 21 5.55 -3.68 -9.66
N GLY A 22 6.52 -3.63 -8.74
CA GLY A 22 6.31 -3.08 -7.40
C GLY A 22 5.85 -1.62 -7.46
N LEU A 23 6.57 -0.76 -8.19
CA LEU A 23 6.19 0.66 -8.33
C LEU A 23 4.79 0.85 -8.94
N LEU A 24 4.44 0.06 -9.96
CA LEU A 24 3.10 0.08 -10.56
C LEU A 24 2.01 -0.35 -9.57
N THR A 25 2.32 -1.29 -8.67
CA THR A 25 1.42 -1.72 -7.61
C THR A 25 1.18 -0.58 -6.60
N TRP A 26 2.24 0.12 -6.19
CA TRP A 26 2.12 1.32 -5.34
C TRP A 26 1.30 2.42 -6.01
N ILE A 27 1.54 2.69 -7.30
CA ILE A 27 0.75 3.65 -8.08
C ILE A 27 -0.74 3.24 -8.09
N SER A 28 -1.05 1.96 -8.30
CA SER A 28 -2.42 1.44 -8.29
C SER A 28 -3.13 1.68 -6.95
N ILE A 29 -2.44 1.40 -5.84
CA ILE A 29 -2.95 1.62 -4.48
C ILE A 29 -3.21 3.11 -4.26
N LEU A 30 -2.26 3.98 -4.61
CA LEU A 30 -2.39 5.43 -4.45
C LEU A 30 -3.54 6.02 -5.27
N VAL A 31 -3.69 5.59 -6.52
CA VAL A 31 -4.81 6.00 -7.38
C VAL A 31 -6.12 5.56 -6.75
N SER A 32 -6.24 4.31 -6.32
CA SER A 32 -7.45 3.79 -5.66
C SER A 32 -7.80 4.58 -4.41
N HIS A 33 -6.81 4.94 -3.60
CA HIS A 33 -7.00 5.77 -2.41
C HIS A 33 -7.47 7.20 -2.74
N ILE A 34 -6.96 7.82 -3.81
CA ILE A 34 -7.42 9.14 -4.28
C ILE A 34 -8.89 9.07 -4.71
N PHE A 35 -9.29 8.03 -5.45
CA PHE A 35 -10.69 7.83 -5.85
C PHE A 35 -11.61 7.59 -4.66
N PHE A 36 -11.18 6.77 -3.71
CA PHE A 36 -11.91 6.50 -2.46
C PHE A 36 -12.14 7.79 -1.67
N SER A 37 -11.09 8.58 -1.44
CA SER A 37 -11.23 9.83 -0.69
C SER A 37 -12.09 10.86 -1.42
N ARG A 38 -12.02 10.94 -2.75
CA ARG A 38 -12.92 11.79 -3.53
C ARG A 38 -14.38 11.34 -3.42
N GLY A 39 -14.64 10.03 -3.50
CA GLY A 39 -15.97 9.45 -3.32
C GLY A 39 -16.57 9.77 -1.96
N ARG A 40 -15.76 9.64 -0.91
CA ARG A 40 -16.19 9.93 0.46
C ARG A 40 -16.52 11.41 0.67
N LYS A 41 -15.69 12.32 0.15
CA LYS A 41 -15.97 13.76 0.20
C LYS A 41 -17.27 14.12 -0.53
N THR A 42 -17.55 13.50 -1.69
CA THR A 42 -18.77 13.78 -2.44
C THR A 42 -20.05 13.29 -1.76
N GLN A 43 -19.95 12.35 -0.84
CA GLN A 43 -21.09 11.78 -0.11
C GLN A 43 -21.23 12.33 1.31
N GLY A 44 -20.37 13.27 1.71
CA GLY A 44 -20.44 13.90 3.03
C GLY A 44 -20.11 12.96 4.20
N LEU A 45 -19.44 11.82 3.95
CA LEU A 45 -18.97 10.97 5.05
C LEU A 45 -17.85 11.72 5.81
N ALA A 46 -18.20 12.18 7.01
CA ALA A 46 -17.29 12.88 7.90
C ALA A 46 -16.13 11.97 8.35
N ASP A 47 -14.97 12.58 8.60
CA ASP A 47 -13.74 11.84 8.92
C ASP A 47 -13.81 11.09 10.28
N ASN A 48 -14.77 11.46 11.13
CA ASN A 48 -15.07 10.77 12.39
C ASN A 48 -15.79 9.42 12.22
N MET A 49 -16.32 9.13 11.03
CA MET A 49 -17.04 7.88 10.75
C MET A 49 -16.13 6.76 10.25
N MET A 50 -14.82 7.02 10.02
CA MET A 50 -13.88 5.94 9.71
C MET A 50 -13.10 5.50 10.94
N PRO A 51 -12.79 4.20 11.02
CA PRO A 51 -11.84 3.66 11.99
C PRO A 51 -10.43 4.27 11.85
N TYR A 52 -10.05 4.72 10.65
CA TYR A 52 -8.73 5.28 10.39
C TYR A 52 -8.76 6.45 9.41
N VAL A 53 -8.14 7.56 9.82
CA VAL A 53 -7.91 8.75 9.00
C VAL A 53 -6.41 8.89 8.79
N ALA A 54 -5.97 8.84 7.53
CA ALA A 54 -4.56 9.06 7.23
C ALA A 54 -4.14 10.49 7.64
N PRO A 55 -3.05 10.68 8.41
CA PRO A 55 -2.67 11.99 8.95
C PRO A 55 -2.32 13.02 7.87
N LEU A 56 -1.81 12.57 6.71
CA LEU A 56 -1.51 13.40 5.54
C LEU A 56 -2.65 13.42 4.50
N GLY A 57 -3.73 12.67 4.75
CA GLY A 57 -4.91 12.57 3.89
C GLY A 57 -4.60 12.33 2.41
N VAL A 58 -5.39 12.98 1.54
CA VAL A 58 -5.25 12.89 0.08
C VAL A 58 -3.99 13.59 -0.44
N TRP A 59 -3.54 14.64 0.25
CA TRP A 59 -2.33 15.38 -0.12
C TRP A 59 -1.10 14.49 -0.08
N GLY A 60 -0.95 13.68 0.97
CA GLY A 60 0.10 12.67 1.06
C GLY A 60 0.05 11.67 -0.10
N SER A 61 -1.15 11.33 -0.58
CA SER A 61 -1.31 10.41 -1.72
C SER A 61 -0.89 11.04 -3.05
N TYR A 62 -1.15 12.33 -3.27
CA TYR A 62 -0.68 13.03 -4.46
C TYR A 62 0.85 13.18 -4.47
N VAL A 63 1.45 13.52 -3.33
CA VAL A 63 2.91 13.63 -3.20
C VAL A 63 3.56 12.26 -3.40
N ALA A 64 3.05 11.21 -2.76
CA ALA A 64 3.56 9.85 -2.95
C ALA A 64 3.42 9.39 -4.41
N LEU A 65 2.30 9.71 -5.08
CA LEU A 65 2.09 9.37 -6.48
C LEU A 65 3.12 10.08 -7.38
N PHE A 66 3.37 11.37 -7.12
CA PHE A 66 4.40 12.13 -7.83
C PHE A 66 5.79 11.50 -7.64
N VAL A 67 6.15 11.12 -6.40
CA VAL A 67 7.42 10.46 -6.10
C VAL A 67 7.50 9.09 -6.78
N CYS A 68 6.44 8.29 -6.78
CA CYS A 68 6.43 6.99 -7.48
C CYS A 68 6.63 7.15 -8.99
N ILE A 69 6.03 8.16 -9.61
CA ILE A 69 6.23 8.48 -11.03
C ILE A 69 7.67 8.93 -11.28
N LEU A 70 8.19 9.82 -10.44
CA LEU A 70 9.58 10.29 -10.54
C LEU A 70 10.55 9.13 -10.41
N VAL A 71 10.38 8.28 -9.41
CA VAL A 71 11.21 7.08 -9.20
C VAL A 71 11.07 6.11 -10.37
N GLY A 72 9.87 5.92 -10.93
CA GLY A 72 9.66 5.12 -12.13
C GLY A 72 10.40 5.66 -13.36
N LEU A 73 10.47 6.99 -13.50
CA LEU A 73 11.23 7.65 -14.57
C LEU A 73 12.75 7.56 -14.34
N THR A 74 13.20 7.72 -13.10
CA THR A 74 14.64 7.70 -12.75
C THR A 74 15.21 6.30 -12.61
N ASN A 75 14.39 5.25 -12.43
CA ASN A 75 14.84 3.88 -12.19
C ASN A 75 15.75 3.33 -13.31
N ASN A 76 15.54 3.78 -14.54
CA ASN A 76 16.41 3.42 -15.66
C ASN A 76 17.16 4.64 -16.21
N TYR A 77 17.44 5.66 -15.40
CA TYR A 77 18.16 6.87 -15.86
C TYR A 77 19.55 6.56 -16.46
N ASP A 78 20.19 5.47 -16.02
CA ASP A 78 21.45 4.95 -16.57
C ASP A 78 21.36 4.60 -18.07
N MET A 79 20.17 4.40 -18.64
CA MET A 79 20.01 4.21 -20.08
C MET A 79 20.15 5.51 -20.89
N PHE A 80 19.87 6.66 -20.26
CA PHE A 80 19.93 7.98 -20.88
C PHE A 80 21.27 8.69 -20.68
N THR A 81 22.06 8.28 -19.66
CA THR A 81 23.38 8.87 -19.41
C THR A 81 24.45 8.22 -20.28
N ARG A 82 25.22 9.05 -21.00
CA ARG A 82 26.31 8.67 -21.93
C ARG A 82 27.56 8.06 -21.25
N ARG A 83 27.45 7.53 -20.03
CA ARG A 83 28.63 7.04 -19.29
C ARG A 83 29.25 5.80 -19.95
N ASN A 84 28.47 5.04 -20.69
CA ASN A 84 28.94 3.92 -21.50
C ASN A 84 28.92 4.34 -22.97
N GLN A 85 30.11 4.54 -23.55
CA GLN A 85 30.38 4.97 -24.93
C GLN A 85 29.99 3.91 -25.99
N GLU A 86 28.84 3.27 -25.84
CA GLU A 86 28.27 2.45 -26.90
C GLU A 86 27.28 3.33 -27.72
N PRO A 87 27.38 3.34 -29.06
CA PRO A 87 26.39 3.98 -29.93
C PRO A 87 24.97 3.54 -29.55
N PHE A 88 23.95 4.31 -29.91
CA PHE A 88 22.55 3.88 -29.84
C PHE A 88 22.37 2.59 -30.67
N GLY A 89 22.66 1.45 -30.06
CA GLY A 89 22.78 0.17 -30.71
C GLY A 89 21.93 -0.91 -30.03
N VAL A 90 21.99 -2.08 -30.65
CA VAL A 90 21.29 -3.35 -30.40
C VAL A 90 21.38 -3.83 -28.92
N SER A 91 22.24 -3.22 -28.08
CA SER A 91 22.35 -3.56 -26.66
C SER A 91 21.46 -2.70 -25.76
N LYS A 92 21.23 -1.41 -26.11
CA LYS A 92 20.43 -0.48 -25.28
C LYS A 92 18.93 -0.75 -25.34
N TYR A 93 18.41 -1.27 -26.47
CA TYR A 93 16.98 -1.60 -26.58
C TYR A 93 16.58 -2.75 -25.65
N LYS A 94 17.47 -3.71 -25.39
CA LYS A 94 17.15 -4.85 -24.51
C LYS A 94 16.87 -4.35 -23.10
N THR A 95 17.76 -3.52 -22.56
CA THR A 95 17.59 -2.90 -21.24
C THR A 95 16.38 -1.95 -21.19
N PHE A 96 16.11 -1.20 -22.27
CA PHE A 96 14.91 -0.37 -22.37
C PHE A 96 13.62 -1.19 -22.32
N ILE A 97 13.55 -2.26 -23.12
CA ILE A 97 12.39 -3.14 -23.13
C ILE A 97 12.27 -3.82 -21.76
N THR A 98 13.30 -4.47 -21.23
CA THR A 98 13.21 -5.14 -19.92
C THR A 98 12.90 -4.17 -18.77
N GLY A 99 13.36 -2.93 -18.88
CA GLY A 99 13.20 -1.87 -17.88
C GLY A 99 11.91 -1.06 -17.99
N TYR A 100 11.11 -1.24 -19.04
CA TYR A 100 9.84 -0.51 -19.20
C TYR A 100 8.67 -1.38 -19.65
N ILE A 101 8.88 -2.66 -19.98
CA ILE A 101 7.83 -3.60 -20.41
C ILE A 101 6.73 -3.79 -19.38
N GLY A 102 7.03 -3.56 -18.09
CA GLY A 102 6.03 -3.59 -17.02
C GLY A 102 4.90 -2.57 -17.22
N ILE A 103 5.18 -1.40 -17.79
CA ILE A 103 4.18 -0.34 -18.00
C ILE A 103 3.12 -0.75 -19.04
N PRO A 104 3.46 -1.12 -20.29
CA PRO A 104 2.47 -1.55 -21.27
C PRO A 104 1.78 -2.86 -20.86
N ILE A 105 2.47 -3.79 -20.17
CA ILE A 105 1.82 -4.98 -19.61
C ILE A 105 0.75 -4.58 -18.60
N PHE A 106 1.07 -3.69 -17.67
CA PHE A 106 0.13 -3.22 -16.65
C PHE A 106 -1.05 -2.44 -17.25
N LEU A 107 -0.79 -1.56 -18.23
CA LEU A 107 -1.84 -0.89 -18.98
C LEU A 107 -2.69 -1.91 -19.74
N GLY A 108 -2.07 -2.91 -20.39
CA GLY A 108 -2.77 -3.99 -21.09
C GLY A 108 -3.65 -4.83 -20.16
N LEU A 109 -3.20 -5.13 -18.94
CA LEU A 109 -3.99 -5.80 -17.91
C LEU A 109 -5.18 -4.94 -17.45
N ILE A 110 -4.97 -3.65 -17.19
CA ILE A 110 -6.04 -2.73 -16.79
C ILE A 110 -7.05 -2.54 -17.91
N PHE A 111 -6.60 -2.20 -19.11
CA PHE A 111 -7.47 -1.98 -20.26
C PHE A 111 -8.12 -3.29 -20.71
N GLY A 112 -7.39 -4.40 -20.69
CA GLY A 112 -7.91 -5.74 -20.97
C GLY A 112 -9.02 -6.12 -19.99
N HIS A 113 -8.77 -5.99 -18.69
CA HIS A 113 -9.79 -6.20 -17.66
C HIS A 113 -11.00 -5.27 -17.88
N LYS A 114 -10.76 -3.99 -18.18
CA LYS A 114 -11.82 -3.02 -18.42
C LYS A 114 -12.65 -3.32 -19.68
N LEU A 115 -12.02 -3.84 -20.73
CA LEU A 115 -12.70 -4.24 -21.98
C LEU A 115 -13.50 -5.53 -21.81
N ILE A 116 -12.97 -6.51 -21.07
CA ILE A 116 -13.63 -7.80 -20.80
C ILE A 116 -14.82 -7.59 -19.84
N THR A 117 -14.58 -6.92 -18.71
CA THR A 117 -15.60 -6.71 -17.66
C THR A 117 -16.59 -5.59 -18.03
N LYS A 118 -16.31 -4.81 -19.11
CA LYS A 118 -17.09 -3.65 -19.55
C LYS A 118 -17.49 -2.72 -18.39
N SER A 119 -16.64 -2.61 -17.36
CA SER A 119 -17.00 -1.88 -16.15
C SER A 119 -17.07 -0.39 -16.48
N SER A 120 -18.25 0.22 -16.35
CA SER A 120 -18.40 1.66 -16.44
C SER A 120 -17.61 2.31 -15.30
N ARG A 121 -16.99 3.47 -15.57
CA ARG A 121 -16.29 4.23 -14.54
C ARG A 121 -17.34 4.67 -13.52
N VAL A 122 -17.32 4.09 -12.33
CA VAL A 122 -18.25 4.43 -11.26
C VAL A 122 -18.08 5.91 -10.93
N ARG A 123 -19.17 6.66 -11.06
CA ARG A 123 -19.19 8.09 -10.72
C ARG A 123 -18.98 8.20 -9.21
N SER A 124 -18.20 9.19 -8.75
CA SER A 124 -17.91 9.35 -7.32
C SER A 124 -19.19 9.44 -6.44
N SER A 125 -20.29 9.93 -7.02
CA SER A 125 -21.61 10.00 -6.38
C SER A 125 -22.39 8.67 -6.30
N GLN A 126 -21.94 7.63 -7.00
CA GLN A 126 -22.58 6.30 -7.04
C GLN A 126 -21.70 5.22 -6.37
N LEU A 127 -20.61 5.61 -5.71
CA LEU A 127 -19.79 4.68 -4.93
C LEU A 127 -20.60 4.17 -3.75
N ASP A 128 -20.68 2.86 -3.59
CA ASP A 128 -21.34 2.25 -2.45
C ASP A 128 -20.34 2.07 -1.29
N PHE A 129 -20.64 2.68 -0.14
CA PHE A 129 -19.85 2.56 1.09
C PHE A 129 -20.57 1.78 2.18
N PHE A 130 -21.82 1.37 1.97
CA PHE A 130 -22.68 0.83 3.02
C PHE A 130 -22.93 -0.67 2.85
N THR A 131 -22.94 -1.20 1.63
CA THR A 131 -23.11 -2.63 1.41
C THR A 131 -21.98 -3.44 2.03
N GLY A 132 -22.34 -4.39 2.90
CA GLY A 132 -21.39 -5.29 3.60
C GLY A 132 -20.70 -4.67 4.81
N LYS A 133 -20.99 -3.39 5.14
CA LYS A 133 -20.44 -2.72 6.33
C LYS A 133 -21.00 -3.32 7.62
N ASP A 134 -22.25 -3.77 7.63
CA ASP A 134 -22.96 -4.29 8.80
C ASP A 134 -22.30 -5.53 9.41
N ILE A 135 -21.68 -6.37 8.58
CA ILE A 135 -20.97 -7.57 9.03
C ILE A 135 -19.68 -7.17 9.75
N ILE A 136 -18.95 -6.21 9.19
CA ILE A 136 -17.68 -5.73 9.74
C ILE A 136 -17.89 -4.97 11.04
N ASP A 137 -18.91 -4.08 11.10
CA ASP A 137 -19.23 -3.33 12.31
C ASP A 137 -19.56 -4.28 13.48
N ARG A 138 -20.27 -5.39 13.21
CA ARG A 138 -20.58 -6.42 14.22
C ARG A 138 -19.33 -7.15 14.71
N GLU A 139 -18.39 -7.47 13.82
CA GLU A 139 -17.12 -8.10 14.20
C GLU A 139 -16.23 -7.14 15.00
N GLU A 140 -16.23 -5.85 14.66
CA GLU A 140 -15.50 -4.81 15.40
C GLU A 140 -16.06 -4.64 16.82
N ASP A 141 -17.38 -4.55 16.98
CA ASP A 141 -18.03 -4.47 18.29
C ASP A 141 -17.68 -5.67 19.18
N ALA A 142 -17.74 -6.89 18.63
CA ALA A 142 -17.37 -8.11 19.36
C ALA A 142 -15.89 -8.12 19.78
N PHE A 143 -14.99 -7.63 18.92
CA PHE A 143 -13.57 -7.49 19.24
C PHE A 143 -13.31 -6.44 20.32
N LEU A 144 -14.01 -5.30 20.27
CA LEU A 144 -13.91 -4.24 21.27
C LEU A 144 -14.41 -4.70 22.65
N GLU A 145 -15.48 -5.49 22.68
CA GLU A 145 -16.00 -6.11 23.91
C GLU A 145 -15.00 -7.11 24.53
N ASP A 146 -14.39 -8.00 23.73
CA ASP A 146 -13.36 -8.93 24.20
C ASP A 146 -12.12 -8.19 24.70
N ARG A 147 -11.70 -7.13 23.98
CA ARG A 147 -10.59 -6.28 24.42
C ARG A 147 -10.91 -5.58 25.74
N ALA A 148 -12.10 -5.01 25.90
CA ALA A 148 -12.53 -4.36 27.13
C ALA A 148 -12.61 -5.37 28.30
N ALA A 149 -13.07 -6.59 28.06
CA ALA A 149 -13.09 -7.66 29.06
C ALA A 149 -11.66 -8.08 29.49
N ARG A 150 -10.73 -8.18 28.53
CA ARG A 150 -9.30 -8.47 28.79
C ARG A 150 -8.62 -7.33 29.55
N ASP A 151 -8.88 -6.09 29.18
CA ASP A 151 -8.33 -4.91 29.84
C ASP A 151 -8.91 -4.75 31.26
N ALA A 152 -10.20 -5.03 31.46
CA ALA A 152 -10.84 -5.03 32.77
C ALA A 152 -10.33 -6.15 33.68
N THR A 153 -10.10 -7.36 33.14
CA THR A 153 -9.50 -8.47 33.88
C THR A 153 -8.02 -8.25 34.15
N ALA A 154 -7.27 -7.63 33.24
CA ALA A 154 -5.88 -7.24 33.47
C ALA A 154 -5.76 -6.15 34.55
N GLN A 155 -6.59 -5.10 34.48
CA GLN A 155 -6.64 -4.07 35.51
C GLN A 155 -7.10 -4.59 36.86
N SER A 156 -8.10 -5.50 36.90
CA SER A 156 -8.54 -6.12 38.15
C SER A 156 -7.42 -6.98 38.74
N ARG A 157 -6.78 -7.85 37.96
CA ARG A 157 -5.65 -8.68 38.38
C ARG A 157 -4.47 -7.84 38.89
N MET A 158 -4.16 -6.73 38.24
CA MET A 158 -3.08 -5.83 38.63
C MET A 158 -3.40 -5.07 39.93
N LYS A 159 -4.64 -4.59 40.10
CA LYS A 159 -5.12 -3.99 41.36
C LYS A 159 -5.11 -5.00 42.51
N THR A 160 -5.57 -6.24 42.28
CA THR A 160 -5.59 -7.28 43.32
C THR A 160 -4.19 -7.74 43.72
N THR A 161 -3.27 -7.88 42.75
CA THR A 161 -1.88 -8.31 43.02
C THR A 161 -1.10 -7.20 43.72
N ALA A 162 -1.20 -5.96 43.26
CA ALA A 162 -0.55 -4.81 43.91
C ALA A 162 -1.13 -4.56 45.32
N ALA A 163 -2.46 -4.64 45.49
CA ALA A 163 -3.10 -4.52 46.80
C ALA A 163 -2.73 -5.69 47.74
N TRP A 164 -2.54 -6.89 47.21
CA TRP A 164 -2.09 -8.06 47.98
C TRP A 164 -0.63 -7.91 48.43
N ILE A 165 0.27 -7.45 47.55
CA ILE A 165 1.68 -7.16 47.92
C ILE A 165 1.74 -6.04 48.96
N TYR A 166 0.95 -4.98 48.80
CA TYR A 166 0.86 -3.90 49.78
C TYR A 166 0.37 -4.42 51.15
N LYS A 167 -0.72 -5.20 51.18
CA LYS A 167 -1.22 -5.82 52.42
C LYS A 167 -0.23 -6.77 53.07
N LYS A 168 0.51 -7.56 52.29
CA LYS A 168 1.35 -8.64 52.82
C LYS A 168 2.78 -8.22 53.16
N GLY A 169 3.30 -7.20 52.48
CA GLY A 169 4.69 -6.74 52.64
C GLY A 169 4.85 -5.36 53.27
N PHE A 170 3.95 -4.42 53.00
CA PHE A 170 4.13 -3.01 53.39
C PHE A 170 3.15 -2.53 54.49
N SER A 171 2.08 -3.27 54.76
CA SER A 171 1.05 -2.88 55.73
C SER A 171 1.50 -2.90 57.20
N TRP A 172 2.63 -3.52 57.53
CA TRP A 172 3.17 -3.52 58.91
C TRP A 172 4.16 -2.36 59.16
N LEU A 173 4.52 -1.62 58.10
CA LEU A 173 5.50 -0.53 58.17
C LEU A 173 4.87 0.86 58.43
N PHE A 174 3.54 0.89 58.62
CA PHE A 174 2.72 1.98 59.13
C PHE A 174 1.68 1.40 60.11
#